data_AF-A0A7S4ML69-F1
#
_entry.id   AF-A0A7S4ML69-F1
#
_cell.length_a   1.000
_cell.length_b   1.000
_cell.length_c   1.000
_cell.angle_alpha   90.00
_cell.angle_beta   90.00
_cell.angle_gamma   90.00
#
_symmetry.space_group_name_H-M   'P 1'
#
loop_
_entity.id
_entity.type
_entity.pdbx_description
1 polymer ?
#
loop_
_entity_poly.entity_id
_entity_poly.type
_entity_poly.pdbx_seq_one_letter_code
_entity_poly.pdbx_strand_id
1 'polypeptide(L)'
;FLRAPSSAAMLASMKASAKAAGDATERAAKRTKLLGEIELLASKITTAKKDFGKAVYDAMCAQDQAGVTALFNDVKQKIDEMEAKIAEKKARIEELKLPADKRGSTEGDASMHPPYGAPPPGAPPGYGAPPPGA
;
A
#
# COMPACT_ATOMS: atom_id res chain seq x y z
N PHE A 1 -1.20 39.10 27.48
CA PHE A 1 -0.59 39.47 26.18
C PHE A 1 -0.41 38.21 25.34
N LEU A 2 -1.31 37.95 24.38
CA LEU A 2 -1.10 36.92 23.36
C LEU A 2 -0.04 37.45 22.37
N ARG A 3 1.17 36.90 22.41
CA ARG A 3 2.22 37.19 21.43
C ARG A 3 1.85 36.49 20.14
N ALA A 4 1.51 37.26 19.10
CA ALA A 4 1.30 36.71 17.76
C ALA A 4 2.52 35.86 17.35
N PRO A 5 2.33 34.70 16.71
CA PRO A 5 3.45 33.92 16.21
C PRO A 5 4.25 34.81 15.25
N SER A 6 5.57 34.88 15.45
CA SER A 6 6.43 35.68 14.57
C SER A 6 6.30 35.18 13.13
N SER A 7 6.50 36.06 12.16
CA SER A 7 6.58 35.71 10.73
C SER A 7 7.54 34.54 10.46
N ALA A 8 8.60 34.40 11.27
CA ALA A 8 9.51 33.24 11.24
C ALA A 8 8.84 31.92 11.64
N ALA A 9 7.94 31.91 12.64
CA ALA A 9 7.19 30.72 13.05
C ALA A 9 6.16 30.29 11.98
N MET A 10 5.51 31.27 11.32
CA MET A 10 4.62 30.98 10.19
C MET A 10 5.39 30.39 8.99
N LEU A 11 6.54 30.96 8.64
CA LEU A 11 7.39 30.45 7.55
C LEU A 11 7.92 29.03 7.86
N ALA A 12 8.34 28.77 9.10
CA ALA A 12 8.78 27.46 9.54
C ALA A 12 7.66 26.41 9.48
N SER A 13 6.43 26.78 9.89
CA SER A 13 5.25 25.93 9.76
C SER A 13 4.93 25.62 8.29
N MET A 14 4.96 26.63 7.41
CA MET A 14 4.76 26.43 5.97
C MET A 14 5.80 25.48 5.37
N LYS A 15 7.08 25.64 5.72
CA LYS A 15 8.16 24.75 5.26
C LYS A 15 7.99 23.32 5.77
N ALA A 16 7.57 23.14 7.02
CA ALA A 16 7.27 21.84 7.60
C ALA A 16 6.08 21.17 6.90
N SER A 17 5.01 21.92 6.64
CA SER A 17 3.84 21.43 5.89
C SER A 17 4.19 21.06 4.46
N ALA A 18 4.99 21.87 3.76
CA ALA A 18 5.44 21.56 2.40
C ALA A 18 6.29 20.27 2.35
N LYS A 19 7.21 20.10 3.31
CA LYS A 19 8.00 18.86 3.44
C LYS A 19 7.11 17.65 3.76
N ALA A 20 6.19 17.78 4.71
CA ALA A 20 5.26 16.71 5.07
C ALA A 20 4.35 16.31 3.89
N ALA A 21 3.89 17.29 3.10
CA ALA A 21 3.11 17.05 1.89
C ALA A 21 3.93 16.32 0.81
N GLY A 22 5.19 16.73 0.60
CA GLY A 22 6.11 16.05 -0.30
C GLY A 22 6.35 14.59 0.09
N ASP A 23 6.67 14.34 1.36
CA ASP A 23 6.90 13.00 1.90
C ASP A 23 5.64 12.11 1.80
N ALA A 24 4.46 12.70 2.02
CA ALA A 24 3.19 11.99 1.88
C ALA A 24 2.91 11.58 0.42
N THR A 25 3.12 12.49 -0.54
CA THR A 25 2.96 12.20 -1.96
C THR A 25 3.96 11.15 -2.44
N GLU A 26 5.22 11.22 -2.00
CA GLU A 26 6.23 10.22 -2.36
C GLU A 26 5.87 8.82 -1.82
N ARG A 27 5.40 8.73 -0.57
CA ARG A 27 4.90 7.47 0.01
C ARG A 27 3.69 6.93 -0.75
N ALA A 28 2.75 7.80 -1.10
CA ALA A 28 1.57 7.43 -1.87
C ALA A 28 1.97 6.87 -3.25
N ALA A 29 2.87 7.55 -3.97
CA ALA A 29 3.37 7.09 -5.27
C ALA A 29 4.08 5.73 -5.16
N LYS A 30 4.96 5.55 -4.17
CA LYS A 30 5.64 4.27 -3.90
C LYS A 30 4.65 3.15 -3.60
N ARG A 31 3.62 3.43 -2.79
CA ARG A 31 2.57 2.45 -2.46
C ARG A 31 1.77 2.07 -3.70
N THR A 32 1.32 3.05 -4.51
CA THR A 32 0.57 2.78 -5.73
C THR A 32 1.37 1.94 -6.71
N LYS A 33 2.67 2.22 -6.87
CA LYS A 33 3.57 1.40 -7.70
C LYS A 33 3.60 -0.05 -7.23
N LEU A 34 3.80 -0.29 -5.93
CA LEU A 34 3.84 -1.64 -5.37
C LEU A 34 2.50 -2.37 -5.52
N LEU A 35 1.37 -1.67 -5.37
CA LEU A 35 0.04 -2.26 -5.61
C LEU A 35 -0.13 -2.70 -7.06
N GLY A 36 0.25 -1.86 -8.02
CA GLY A 36 0.20 -2.23 -9.44
C GLY A 36 1.09 -3.43 -9.77
N GLU A 37 2.28 -3.52 -9.17
CA GLU A 37 3.15 -4.69 -9.31
C GLU A 37 2.53 -5.96 -8.70
N ILE A 38 1.84 -5.87 -7.56
CA ILE A 38 1.10 -6.98 -6.95
C ILE A 38 -0.03 -7.45 -7.86
N GLU A 39 -0.83 -6.54 -8.41
CA GLU A 39 -1.93 -6.88 -9.33
C GLU A 39 -1.42 -7.54 -10.62
N LEU A 40 -0.30 -7.07 -11.14
CA LEU A 40 0.35 -7.69 -12.29
C LEU A 40 0.81 -9.12 -11.97
N LEU A 41 1.45 -9.33 -10.82
CA LEU A 41 1.88 -10.67 -10.38
C LEU A 41 0.69 -11.60 -10.14
N ALA A 42 -0.38 -11.12 -9.51
CA ALA A 42 -1.61 -11.87 -9.31
C ALA A 42 -2.22 -12.29 -10.65
N SER A 43 -2.29 -11.36 -11.61
CA SER A 43 -2.76 -11.64 -12.97
C SER A 43 -1.90 -12.71 -13.67
N LYS A 44 -0.58 -12.66 -13.51
CA LYS A 44 0.35 -13.67 -14.05
C LYS A 44 0.14 -15.04 -13.42
N ILE A 45 -0.11 -15.13 -12.10
CA ILE A 45 -0.47 -16.39 -11.43
C ILE A 45 -1.76 -16.95 -12.03
N THR A 46 -2.78 -16.12 -12.23
CA THR A 46 -4.04 -16.56 -12.85
C THR A 46 -3.81 -17.11 -14.26
N THR A 47 -3.02 -16.42 -15.09
CA THR A 47 -2.69 -16.90 -16.44
C THR A 47 -1.91 -18.21 -16.40
N ALA A 48 -0.90 -18.32 -15.53
CA ALA A 48 -0.12 -19.55 -15.37
C ALA A 48 -1.01 -20.75 -14.99
N LYS A 49 -1.98 -20.57 -14.09
CA LYS A 49 -2.94 -21.63 -13.73
C LYS A 49 -3.86 -22.01 -14.89
N LYS A 50 -4.29 -21.03 -15.70
CA LYS A 50 -5.12 -21.28 -16.89
C LYS A 50 -4.37 -22.07 -17.95
N ASP A 51 -3.13 -21.69 -18.24
CA ASP A 51 -2.32 -22.37 -19.26
C ASP A 51 -1.86 -23.75 -18.79
N PHE A 52 -1.57 -23.91 -17.50
CA PHE A 52 -1.37 -25.21 -16.88
C PHE A 52 -2.57 -26.14 -17.07
N GLY A 53 -3.79 -25.66 -16.80
CA GLY A 53 -5.00 -26.47 -16.95
C GLY A 53 -5.19 -27.01 -18.37
N LYS A 54 -4.87 -26.21 -19.38
CA LYS A 54 -4.89 -26.65 -20.79
C LYS A 54 -3.83 -27.73 -21.05
N ALA A 55 -2.59 -27.47 -20.65
CA ALA A 55 -1.48 -28.40 -20.88
C ALA A 55 -1.67 -29.73 -20.15
N VAL A 56 -2.21 -29.71 -18.92
CA VAL A 56 -2.53 -30.92 -18.16
C VAL A 56 -3.65 -31.70 -18.81
N TYR A 57 -4.70 -31.03 -19.30
CA TYR A 57 -5.78 -31.72 -20.00
C TYR A 57 -5.24 -32.49 -21.20
N ASP A 58 -4.40 -31.86 -22.03
CA ASP A 58 -3.78 -32.50 -23.20
C ASP A 58 -2.89 -33.69 -22.79
N ALA A 59 -2.06 -33.53 -21.75
CA ALA A 59 -1.20 -34.60 -21.23
C ALA A 59 -2.01 -35.77 -20.63
N MET A 60 -3.13 -35.48 -19.96
CA MET A 60 -4.03 -36.50 -19.43
C MET A 60 -4.75 -37.27 -20.54
N CYS A 61 -5.18 -36.59 -21.61
CA CYS A 61 -5.74 -37.24 -22.80
C CYS A 61 -4.71 -38.16 -23.49
N ALA A 62 -3.43 -37.79 -23.47
CA ALA A 62 -2.32 -38.61 -23.95
C ALA A 62 -1.89 -39.72 -22.96
N GLN A 63 -2.53 -39.83 -21.80
CA GLN A 63 -2.16 -40.73 -20.69
C GLN A 63 -0.72 -40.56 -20.20
N ASP A 64 -0.12 -39.38 -20.40
CA ASP A 64 1.25 -39.07 -20.00
C ASP A 64 1.32 -38.55 -18.56
N GLN A 65 1.36 -39.48 -17.61
CA GLN A 65 1.46 -39.16 -16.18
C GLN A 65 2.78 -38.48 -15.81
N ALA A 66 3.87 -38.81 -16.50
CA ALA A 66 5.18 -38.20 -16.27
C ALA A 66 5.16 -36.72 -16.69
N GLY A 67 4.58 -36.43 -17.86
CA GLY A 67 4.37 -35.07 -18.36
C GLY A 67 3.50 -34.23 -17.42
N VAL A 68 2.40 -34.79 -16.89
CA VAL A 68 1.55 -34.09 -15.91
C VAL A 68 2.33 -33.72 -14.65
N THR A 69 3.15 -34.63 -14.12
CA THR A 69 3.95 -34.39 -12.90
C THR A 69 5.01 -33.32 -13.14
N ALA A 70 5.68 -33.37 -14.30
CA ALA A 70 6.66 -32.36 -14.70
C ALA A 70 6.00 -30.97 -14.83
N LEU A 71 4.88 -30.88 -15.56
CA LEU A 71 4.12 -29.63 -15.73
C LEU A 71 3.68 -29.05 -14.38
N PHE A 72 3.24 -29.90 -13.45
CA PHE A 72 2.81 -29.46 -12.12
C PHE A 72 3.97 -28.84 -11.34
N ASN A 73 5.11 -29.53 -11.27
CA ASN A 73 6.28 -29.04 -10.54
C ASN A 73 6.77 -27.70 -11.11
N ASP A 74 6.82 -27.60 -12.44
CA ASP A 74 7.31 -26.43 -13.14
C ASP A 74 6.41 -25.19 -12.92
N VAL A 75 5.08 -25.39 -12.98
CA VAL A 75 4.11 -24.32 -12.72
C VAL A 75 4.05 -23.96 -11.24
N LYS A 76 4.13 -24.96 -10.36
CA LYS A 76 4.17 -24.74 -8.92
C LYS A 76 5.35 -23.86 -8.53
N GLN A 77 6.56 -24.18 -9.00
CA GLN A 77 7.74 -23.38 -8.70
C GLN A 77 7.56 -21.91 -9.15
N LYS A 78 7.06 -21.68 -10.36
CA LYS A 78 6.79 -20.32 -10.88
C LYS A 78 5.76 -19.57 -10.02
N ILE A 79 4.71 -20.24 -9.56
CA ILE A 79 3.70 -19.65 -8.69
C ILE A 79 4.29 -19.31 -7.32
N ASP A 80 5.02 -20.23 -6.70
CA ASP A 80 5.65 -20.01 -5.40
C ASP A 80 6.60 -18.80 -5.43
N GLU A 81 7.41 -18.66 -6.49
CA GLU A 81 8.27 -17.49 -6.68
C GLU A 81 7.49 -16.17 -6.84
N MET A 82 6.36 -16.19 -7.56
CA MET A 82 5.49 -15.02 -7.70
C MET A 82 4.80 -14.66 -6.38
N GLU A 83 4.34 -15.66 -5.62
CA GLU A 83 3.71 -15.46 -4.31
C GLU A 83 4.71 -14.90 -3.28
N ALA A 84 5.95 -15.37 -3.28
CA ALA A 84 7.02 -14.79 -2.46
C ALA A 84 7.27 -13.30 -2.79
N LYS A 85 7.30 -12.95 -4.09
CA LYS A 85 7.43 -11.55 -4.53
C LYS A 85 6.23 -10.68 -4.13
N ILE A 86 5.02 -11.26 -4.11
CA ILE A 86 3.82 -10.56 -3.60
C ILE A 86 3.94 -10.33 -2.10
N ALA A 87 4.37 -11.33 -1.34
CA ALA A 87 4.55 -11.23 0.11
C ALA A 87 5.56 -10.14 0.49
N GLU A 88 6.71 -10.11 -0.18
CA GLU A 88 7.74 -9.07 -0.02
C GLU A 88 7.17 -7.66 -0.28
N LYS A 89 6.43 -7.48 -1.38
CA LYS A 89 5.84 -6.17 -1.72
C LYS A 89 4.75 -5.75 -0.74
N LYS A 90 3.96 -6.69 -0.23
CA LYS A 90 2.98 -6.43 0.84
C LYS A 90 3.68 -5.97 2.12
N ALA A 91 4.75 -6.64 2.53
CA ALA A 91 5.56 -6.22 3.68
C ALA A 91 6.10 -4.79 3.48
N ARG A 92 6.61 -4.47 2.29
CA ARG A 92 7.11 -3.12 1.97
C ARG A 92 6.01 -2.05 1.99
N ILE A 93 4.78 -2.39 1.61
CA ILE A 93 3.62 -1.49 1.75
C ILE A 93 3.32 -1.23 3.22
N GLU A 94 3.36 -2.24 4.09
CA GLU A 94 3.14 -2.05 5.53
C GLU A 94 4.20 -1.16 6.15
N GLU A 95 5.47 -1.32 5.77
CA GLU A 95 6.55 -0.42 6.19
C GLU A 95 6.30 1.03 5.74
N LEU A 96 5.76 1.23 4.53
CA LEU A 96 5.43 2.55 4.00
C LEU A 96 4.29 3.26 4.75
N LYS A 97 3.43 2.53 5.47
CA LYS A 97 2.36 3.11 6.29
C LYS A 97 2.86 3.74 7.60
N LEU A 98 4.03 3.32 8.09
CA LEU A 98 4.63 3.90 9.29
C LEU A 98 5.21 5.28 8.95
N PRO A 99 4.94 6.33 9.77
CA PRO A 99 5.59 7.63 9.62
C PRO A 99 7.12 7.47 9.71
N ALA A 100 7.85 8.31 8.98
CA ALA A 100 9.31 8.20 8.84
C ALA A 100 10.04 8.16 10.21
N ASP A 101 9.51 8.88 11.21
CA ASP A 101 10.05 8.93 12.57
C ASP A 101 9.97 7.59 13.35
N LYS A 102 9.19 6.62 12.89
CA LYS A 102 9.04 5.30 13.54
C LYS A 102 9.77 4.16 12.81
N ARG A 103 10.50 4.45 11.73
CA ARG A 103 11.12 3.41 10.88
C ARG A 103 12.55 3.03 11.30
N GLY A 104 13.01 3.49 12.46
CA GLY A 104 14.30 3.12 13.03
C GLY A 104 14.71 4.05 14.18
N SER A 105 14.10 3.85 15.35
CA SER A 105 14.60 4.37 16.63
C SER A 105 14.20 3.38 17.74
N THR A 106 14.97 2.30 17.86
CA THR A 106 15.16 1.63 19.16
C THR A 106 16.20 2.44 19.93
N GLU A 107 15.77 3.51 20.58
CA GLU A 107 16.46 4.13 21.71
C GLU A 107 15.46 5.03 22.42
N GLY A 108 15.27 4.78 23.71
CA GLY A 108 14.17 5.31 24.47
C GLY A 108 14.25 6.80 24.69
N ASP A 109 13.10 7.45 24.73
CA ASP A 109 12.84 8.48 25.72
C ASP A 109 11.33 8.56 25.96
N ALA A 110 10.95 8.28 27.18
CA ALA A 110 9.61 8.49 27.69
C ALA A 110 9.43 9.99 27.91
N SER A 111 8.50 10.66 27.22
CA SER A 111 7.91 11.93 27.67
C SER A 111 6.78 12.44 26.78
N MET A 112 5.64 12.71 27.42
CA MET A 112 4.62 13.72 27.08
C MET A 112 3.77 13.56 25.80
N HIS A 113 2.64 12.88 25.95
CA HIS A 113 1.39 13.29 25.30
C HIS A 113 0.74 14.43 26.11
N PRO A 114 0.38 15.58 25.50
CA PRO A 114 -0.80 16.32 25.89
C PRO A 114 -2.00 15.96 24.99
N PRO A 115 -3.23 16.05 25.52
CA PRO A 115 -4.43 15.49 24.91
C PRO A 115 -4.95 16.36 23.76
N TYR A 116 -5.55 15.68 22.77
CA TYR A 116 -6.55 16.17 21.82
C TYR A 116 -6.81 17.69 21.81
N GLY A 117 -6.22 18.39 20.84
CA GLY A 117 -6.63 19.75 20.46
C GLY A 117 -8.01 19.73 19.79
N ALA A 118 -8.90 20.60 20.26
CA ALA A 118 -10.30 20.73 19.87
C ALA A 118 -10.55 20.88 18.35
N PRO A 119 -11.72 20.44 17.83
CA PRO A 119 -12.12 20.72 16.46
C PRO A 119 -12.30 22.25 16.25
N PRO A 120 -11.99 22.76 15.04
CA PRO A 120 -12.06 24.19 14.76
C PRO A 120 -13.50 24.74 14.90
N PRO A 121 -13.68 25.99 15.38
CA PRO A 121 -15.00 26.57 15.58
C PRO A 121 -15.69 26.91 14.26
N GLY A 122 -16.91 26.41 14.07
CA GLY A 122 -17.96 27.03 13.26
C GLY A 122 -17.94 26.74 11.75
N ALA A 123 -18.59 25.66 11.32
CA ALA A 123 -19.28 25.65 10.03
C ALA A 123 -20.69 26.26 10.23
N PRO A 124 -21.15 27.20 9.39
CA PRO A 124 -22.50 27.75 9.52
C PRO A 124 -23.58 26.68 9.29
N PRO A 125 -24.76 26.80 9.93
CA PRO A 125 -25.80 25.78 9.84
C PRO A 125 -26.60 25.89 8.54
N GLY A 126 -26.64 24.79 7.78
CA GLY A 126 -27.79 24.36 6.97
C GLY A 126 -27.97 25.01 5.60
N TYR A 127 -27.75 24.22 4.54
CA TYR A 127 -28.49 24.11 3.25
C TYR A 127 -27.80 22.93 2.55
N GLY A 128 -28.32 21.71 2.50
CA GLY A 128 -29.57 21.25 1.93
C GLY A 128 -29.24 19.87 1.33
N ALA A 129 -30.14 18.89 1.50
CA ALA A 129 -29.94 17.53 1.03
C ALA A 129 -29.70 17.45 -0.50
N PRO A 130 -28.91 16.48 -1.00
CA PRO A 130 -28.83 16.23 -2.44
C PRO A 130 -30.19 15.73 -2.95
N PRO A 131 -30.65 16.16 -4.14
CA PRO A 131 -31.85 15.58 -4.73
C PRO A 131 -31.59 14.11 -5.07
N PRO A 132 -32.51 13.19 -4.74
CA PRO A 132 -32.44 11.82 -5.23
C PRO A 132 -32.71 11.81 -6.74
N GLY A 133 -31.91 11.04 -7.47
CA GLY A 133 -32.12 10.81 -8.89
C GLY A 133 -33.49 10.19 -9.17
N ALA A 134 -34.15 10.76 -10.18
CA ALA A 134 -35.12 10.13 -11.07
C ALA A 134 -34.92 10.75 -12.46
#